data_AF-A0A5E4QH29-F1
#
_entry.id   AF-A0A5E4QH29-F1
#
_cell.length_a   1.000
_cell.length_b   1.000
_cell.length_c   1.000
_cell.angle_alpha   90.00
_cell.angle_beta   90.00
_cell.angle_gamma   90.00
#
_symmetry.space_group_name_H-M   'P 1'
#
loop_
_entity.id
_entity.type
_entity.pdbx_description
1 polymer ?
#
loop_
_entity_poly.entity_id
_entity_poly.type
_entity_poly.pdbx_seq_one_letter_code
_entity_poly.pdbx_strand_id
1 'polypeptide(L)'
;MASLSLPRVLQLKKNSLDAEREQFEKFQTLAIQKAVNSIETPVKEKHVRSTIIGTFQEQSAATYWMVAIRQPLQDNRIVAWKFCHVTHKLLREGHPACLDDSQRHIPMIENLGKLWMHLREGYGRLIHLYCILLMSKLKFHARNPRFPGNLQLTTEELDSITENDVNIYFQLCVELFDYMDDILNLQAAGKLLFIH
;
A
#
# COMPACT_ATOMS: atom_id res chain seq x y z
N MET A 1 -2.76 -48.16 47.07
CA MET A 1 -3.31 -47.28 46.02
C MET A 1 -2.16 -46.59 45.33
N ALA A 2 -1.78 -47.04 44.13
CA ALA A 2 -0.70 -46.43 43.36
C ALA A 2 -1.26 -45.23 42.59
N SER A 3 -0.73 -44.04 42.82
CA SER A 3 -1.05 -42.84 42.05
C SER A 3 -0.36 -42.93 40.69
N LEU A 4 -1.15 -43.12 39.63
CA LEU A 4 -0.70 -42.97 38.26
C LEU A 4 -0.45 -41.48 38.00
N SER A 5 0.81 -41.10 37.82
CA SER A 5 1.20 -39.78 37.35
C SER A 5 0.80 -39.64 35.87
N LEU A 6 -0.06 -38.65 35.59
CA LEU A 6 -0.42 -38.26 34.24
C LEU A 6 0.85 -37.89 33.44
N PRO A 7 1.00 -38.33 32.18
CA PRO A 7 2.10 -37.90 31.34
C PRO A 7 2.02 -36.39 31.16
N ARG A 8 3.12 -35.71 31.51
CA ARG A 8 3.33 -34.29 31.24
C ARG A 8 3.07 -34.08 29.75
N VAL A 9 1.98 -33.38 29.41
CA VAL A 9 1.68 -32.97 28.04
C VAL A 9 2.96 -32.40 27.45
N LEU A 10 3.47 -33.04 26.40
CA LEU A 10 4.60 -32.55 25.63
C LEU A 10 4.22 -31.13 25.19
N GLN A 11 4.77 -30.12 25.87
CA GLN A 11 4.80 -28.77 25.34
C GLN A 11 5.55 -28.90 24.03
N LEU A 12 4.80 -28.91 22.92
CA LEU A 12 5.37 -28.79 21.58
C LEU A 12 6.31 -27.59 21.64
N LYS A 13 7.61 -27.85 21.62
CA LYS A 13 8.61 -26.79 21.45
C LYS A 13 8.23 -26.11 20.15
N LYS A 14 7.75 -24.87 20.27
CA LYS A 14 7.43 -24.03 19.12
C LYS A 14 8.66 -24.05 18.20
N ASN A 15 8.48 -24.47 16.95
CA ASN A 15 9.59 -24.59 16.02
C ASN A 15 10.23 -23.21 15.84
N SER A 16 11.57 -23.12 15.69
CA SER A 16 12.28 -21.83 15.59
C SER A 16 11.69 -20.95 14.48
N LEU A 17 11.30 -21.58 13.37
CA LEU A 17 10.67 -20.92 12.23
C LEU A 17 9.32 -20.28 12.57
N ASP A 18 8.51 -20.93 13.41
CA ASP A 18 7.21 -20.38 13.85
C ASP A 18 7.40 -19.17 14.78
N ALA A 19 8.46 -19.20 15.60
CA ALA A 19 8.81 -18.08 16.48
C ALA A 19 9.33 -16.88 15.68
N GLU A 20 10.18 -17.11 14.67
CA GLU A 20 10.66 -16.09 13.75
C GLU A 20 9.52 -15.44 12.96
N ARG A 21 8.60 -16.25 12.44
CA ARG A 21 7.40 -15.76 11.75
C ARG A 21 6.52 -14.91 12.65
N GLU A 22 6.22 -15.37 13.86
CA GLU A 22 5.40 -14.60 14.81
C GLU A 22 6.09 -13.28 15.18
N GLN A 23 7.41 -13.30 15.35
CA GLN A 23 8.17 -12.09 15.67
C GLN A 23 8.17 -11.09 14.52
N PHE A 24 8.30 -11.58 13.28
CA PHE A 24 8.14 -10.77 12.08
C PHE A 24 6.75 -10.13 12.00
N GLU A 25 5.68 -10.93 12.15
CA GLU A 25 4.29 -10.45 12.09
C GLU A 25 4.02 -9.38 13.16
N LYS A 26 4.53 -9.58 14.39
CA LYS A 26 4.46 -8.59 15.47
C LYS A 26 5.19 -7.30 15.11
N PHE A 27 6.41 -7.40 14.60
CA PHE A 27 7.20 -6.24 14.22
C PHE A 27 6.55 -5.45 13.09
N GLN A 28 6.08 -6.14 12.04
CA GLN A 28 5.37 -5.52 10.92
C GLN A 28 4.08 -4.86 11.36
N THR A 29 3.28 -5.53 12.19
CA THR A 29 2.05 -4.96 12.75
C THR A 29 2.32 -3.64 13.46
N LEU A 30 3.34 -3.59 14.32
CA LEU A 30 3.73 -2.37 15.03
C LEU A 30 4.24 -1.28 14.10
N ALA A 31 5.01 -1.63 13.06
CA ALA A 31 5.49 -0.66 12.09
C ALA A 31 4.33 -0.02 11.32
N ILE A 32 3.38 -0.83 10.84
CA ILE A 32 2.21 -0.39 10.07
C ILE A 32 1.31 0.48 10.94
N GLN A 33 0.99 0.05 12.16
CA GLN A 33 0.18 0.85 13.11
C GLN A 33 0.84 2.19 13.45
N LYS A 34 2.18 2.22 13.58
CA LYS A 34 2.90 3.48 13.83
C LYS A 34 2.99 4.37 12.59
N ALA A 35 2.95 3.81 11.38
CA ALA A 35 2.88 4.59 10.15
C ALA A 35 1.47 5.15 9.90
N VAL A 36 0.44 4.33 10.10
CA VAL A 36 -0.98 4.63 9.85
C VAL A 36 -1.69 4.87 11.19
N ASN A 37 -1.41 6.02 11.82
CA ASN A 37 -1.97 6.42 13.11
C ASN A 37 -2.82 7.71 13.00
N SER A 38 -3.54 8.03 14.07
CA SER A 38 -4.44 9.20 14.13
C SER A 38 -3.75 10.53 14.46
N ILE A 39 -2.44 10.53 14.70
CA ILE A 39 -1.70 11.75 15.11
C ILE A 39 -1.44 12.59 13.86
N GLU A 40 -1.93 13.83 13.83
CA GLU A 40 -1.77 14.79 12.73
C GLU A 40 -0.34 15.34 12.64
N THR A 41 0.57 14.46 12.23
CA THR A 41 1.99 14.72 12.00
C THR A 41 2.43 13.95 10.76
N PRO A 42 3.51 14.38 10.09
CA PRO A 42 4.07 13.63 8.97
C PRO A 42 4.31 12.16 9.33
N VAL A 43 4.10 11.27 8.35
CA VAL A 43 4.40 9.84 8.55
C VAL A 43 5.88 9.69 8.84
N LYS A 44 6.23 8.96 9.90
CA LYS A 44 7.62 8.73 10.27
C LYS A 44 8.25 7.75 9.27
N GLU A 45 9.20 8.23 8.48
CA GLU A 45 9.89 7.47 7.42
C GLU A 45 10.45 6.13 7.89
N LYS A 46 10.96 6.05 9.13
CA LYS A 46 11.46 4.78 9.68
C LYS A 46 10.40 3.67 9.70
N HIS A 47 9.13 4.01 9.95
CA HIS A 47 8.05 3.03 10.00
C HIS A 47 7.62 2.61 8.59
N VAL A 48 7.57 3.56 7.65
CA VAL A 48 7.30 3.25 6.23
C VAL A 48 8.39 2.35 5.66
N ARG A 49 9.67 2.68 5.93
CA ARG A 49 10.81 1.85 5.51
C ARG A 49 10.75 0.45 6.11
N SER A 50 10.42 0.31 7.40
CA SER A 50 10.22 -1.00 8.03
C SER A 50 9.10 -1.80 7.38
N THR A 51 7.99 -1.14 7.02
CA THR A 51 6.89 -1.78 6.28
C THR A 51 7.32 -2.24 4.89
N ILE A 52 8.02 -1.39 4.13
CA ILE A 52 8.55 -1.72 2.79
C ILE A 52 9.51 -2.91 2.87
N ILE A 53 10.50 -2.88 3.77
CA ILE A 53 11.45 -3.99 3.99
C ILE A 53 10.71 -5.27 4.35
N GLY A 54 9.62 -5.16 5.12
CA GLY A 54 8.75 -6.27 5.45
C GLY A 54 8.23 -7.02 4.23
N THR A 55 7.83 -6.30 3.19
CA THR A 55 7.33 -6.90 1.95
C THR A 55 8.38 -7.72 1.22
N PHE A 56 9.66 -7.32 1.28
CA PHE A 56 10.76 -8.12 0.70
C PHE A 56 11.08 -9.34 1.56
N GLN A 57 10.92 -9.26 2.88
CA GLN A 57 11.13 -10.40 3.76
C GLN A 57 10.04 -11.48 3.57
N GLU A 58 8.78 -11.06 3.41
CA GLU A 58 7.66 -11.99 3.17
C GLU A 58 7.35 -12.27 1.70
N GLN A 59 8.03 -11.58 0.76
CA GLN A 59 7.80 -11.64 -0.70
C GLN A 59 6.33 -11.36 -1.10
N SER A 60 5.63 -10.55 -0.32
CA SER A 60 4.19 -10.28 -0.45
C SER A 60 3.82 -8.96 0.24
N ALA A 61 2.62 -8.44 -0.02
CA ALA A 61 1.98 -7.39 0.77
C ALA A 61 0.92 -7.92 1.75
N ALA A 62 0.85 -9.23 1.97
CA ALA A 62 -0.20 -9.87 2.75
C ALA A 62 -0.29 -9.32 4.18
N THR A 63 0.82 -9.19 4.90
CA THR A 63 0.81 -8.67 6.28
C THR A 63 0.45 -7.19 6.29
N TYR A 64 0.93 -6.43 5.29
CA TYR A 64 0.56 -5.02 5.13
C TYR A 64 -0.96 -4.86 5.05
N TRP A 65 -1.59 -5.54 4.10
CA TRP A 65 -3.03 -5.43 3.89
C TRP A 65 -3.83 -5.97 5.07
N MET A 66 -3.40 -7.06 5.70
CA MET A 66 -4.07 -7.59 6.90
C MET A 66 -4.15 -6.56 8.05
N VAL A 67 -3.13 -5.73 8.23
CA VAL A 67 -3.05 -4.76 9.33
C VAL A 67 -3.62 -3.38 8.93
N ALA A 68 -3.32 -2.92 7.71
CA ALA A 68 -3.68 -1.58 7.23
C ALA A 68 -5.20 -1.41 7.12
N ILE A 69 -5.92 -2.42 6.61
CA ILE A 69 -7.38 -2.35 6.45
C ILE A 69 -8.14 -2.38 7.78
N ARG A 70 -7.48 -2.79 8.87
CA ARG A 70 -8.06 -2.83 10.22
C ARG A 70 -7.88 -1.51 10.97
N GLN A 71 -7.16 -0.54 10.40
CA GLN A 71 -7.13 0.81 10.96
C GLN A 71 -8.49 1.49 10.74
N PRO A 72 -8.87 2.50 11.55
CA PRO A 72 -10.15 3.20 11.42
C PRO A 72 -10.14 4.16 10.20
N LEU A 73 -10.05 3.58 8.99
CA LEU A 73 -9.93 4.31 7.72
C LEU A 73 -11.18 5.14 7.40
N GLN A 74 -12.35 4.70 7.87
CA GLN A 74 -13.63 5.36 7.62
C GLN A 74 -13.96 6.45 8.65
N ASP A 75 -13.43 6.30 9.88
CA ASP A 75 -13.78 7.18 11.00
C ASP A 75 -12.77 8.31 11.22
N ASN A 76 -11.52 8.13 10.76
CA ASN A 76 -10.45 9.09 11.02
C ASN A 76 -9.74 9.52 9.74
N ARG A 77 -9.92 10.80 9.37
CA ARG A 77 -9.34 11.41 8.17
C ARG A 77 -7.81 11.37 8.14
N ILE A 78 -7.16 11.49 9.29
CA ILE A 78 -5.69 11.45 9.38
C ILE A 78 -5.20 10.03 9.12
N VAL A 79 -5.87 9.02 9.69
CA VAL A 79 -5.58 7.62 9.43
C VAL A 79 -5.79 7.29 7.95
N ALA A 80 -6.91 7.72 7.36
CA ALA A 80 -7.20 7.50 5.94
C ALA A 80 -6.17 8.14 5.00
N TRP A 81 -5.76 9.38 5.29
CA TRP A 81 -4.71 10.09 4.56
C TRP A 81 -3.36 9.37 4.65
N LYS A 82 -2.96 8.96 5.86
CA LYS A 82 -1.71 8.22 6.07
C LYS A 82 -1.75 6.84 5.45
N PHE A 83 -2.90 6.16 5.47
CA PHE A 83 -3.10 4.93 4.74
C PHE A 83 -2.79 5.15 3.26
N CYS A 84 -3.43 6.13 2.61
CA CYS A 84 -3.20 6.41 1.19
C CYS A 84 -1.72 6.68 0.88
N HIS A 85 -1.07 7.51 1.71
CA HIS A 85 0.34 7.83 1.58
C HIS A 85 1.26 6.60 1.72
N VAL A 86 1.04 5.78 2.75
CA VAL A 86 1.86 4.58 3.00
C VAL A 86 1.60 3.53 1.92
N THR A 87 0.35 3.34 1.48
CA THR A 87 0.03 2.45 0.36
C THR A 87 0.73 2.90 -0.91
N HIS A 88 0.71 4.19 -1.22
CA HIS A 88 1.40 4.70 -2.41
C HIS A 88 2.89 4.41 -2.37
N LYS A 89 3.56 4.66 -1.24
CA LYS A 89 4.98 4.29 -1.06
C LYS A 89 5.22 2.79 -1.18
N LEU A 90 4.36 1.96 -0.58
CA LEU A 90 4.44 0.50 -0.68
C LEU A 90 4.36 0.02 -2.14
N LEU A 91 3.42 0.54 -2.92
CA LEU A 91 3.26 0.18 -4.34
C LEU A 91 4.41 0.70 -5.22
N ARG A 92 5.15 1.71 -4.75
CA ARG A 92 6.28 2.30 -5.48
C ARG A 92 7.60 1.59 -5.17
N GLU A 93 7.82 1.23 -3.91
CA GLU A 93 9.13 0.83 -3.38
C GLU A 93 9.15 -0.56 -2.74
N GLY A 94 7.98 -1.20 -2.55
CA GLY A 94 7.84 -2.54 -2.01
C GLY A 94 8.26 -3.63 -2.99
N HIS A 95 8.17 -4.88 -2.52
CA HIS A 95 8.36 -6.06 -3.35
C HIS A 95 7.44 -6.02 -4.59
N PRO A 96 7.87 -6.47 -5.78
CA PRO A 96 7.04 -6.41 -7.00
C PRO A 96 5.64 -7.04 -6.83
N ALA A 97 5.53 -8.13 -6.07
CA ALA A 97 4.26 -8.78 -5.75
C ALA A 97 3.26 -7.86 -5.03
N CYS A 98 3.71 -6.76 -4.42
CA CYS A 98 2.82 -5.78 -3.82
C CYS A 98 1.83 -5.18 -4.82
N LEU A 99 2.20 -5.03 -6.09
CA LEU A 99 1.29 -4.53 -7.12
C LEU A 99 0.14 -5.53 -7.37
N ASP A 100 0.47 -6.81 -7.51
CA ASP A 100 -0.49 -7.88 -7.77
C ASP A 100 -1.37 -8.18 -6.55
N ASP A 101 -0.75 -8.33 -5.37
CA ASP A 101 -1.44 -8.56 -4.10
C ASP A 101 -2.45 -7.46 -3.76
N SER A 102 -2.20 -6.25 -4.27
CA SER A 102 -3.03 -5.07 -4.02
C SER A 102 -4.24 -4.96 -4.94
N GLN A 103 -4.27 -5.68 -6.07
CA GLN A 103 -5.38 -5.60 -7.04
C GLN A 103 -6.73 -5.93 -6.42
N ARG A 104 -6.78 -6.95 -5.53
CA ARG A 104 -8.00 -7.35 -4.81
C ARG A 104 -8.56 -6.28 -3.87
N HIS A 105 -7.77 -5.26 -3.55
CA HIS A 105 -8.17 -4.18 -2.63
C HIS A 105 -8.72 -2.95 -3.35
N ILE A 106 -8.72 -2.91 -4.70
CA ILE A 106 -9.29 -1.80 -5.49
C ILE A 106 -10.73 -1.45 -5.07
N PRO A 107 -11.68 -2.41 -4.94
CA PRO A 107 -13.06 -2.07 -4.57
C PRO A 107 -13.15 -1.41 -3.18
N MET A 108 -12.28 -1.80 -2.25
CA MET A 108 -12.23 -1.18 -0.92
C MET A 108 -11.71 0.26 -1.00
N ILE A 109 -10.63 0.49 -1.76
CA ILE A 109 -10.07 1.84 -1.98
C ILE A 109 -11.10 2.74 -2.67
N GLU A 110 -11.84 2.22 -3.65
CA GLU A 110 -12.90 2.95 -4.33
C GLU A 110 -13.99 3.41 -3.36
N ASN A 111 -14.48 2.49 -2.52
CA ASN A 111 -15.50 2.79 -1.52
C ASN A 111 -15.01 3.78 -0.46
N LEU A 112 -13.75 3.66 -0.03
CA LEU A 112 -13.12 4.63 0.86
C LEU A 112 -13.08 6.02 0.23
N GLY A 113 -12.69 6.12 -1.04
CA GLY A 113 -12.66 7.37 -1.79
C GLY A 113 -14.05 8.00 -1.93
N LYS A 114 -15.08 7.19 -2.22
CA LYS A 114 -16.48 7.67 -2.30
C LYS A 114 -16.97 8.21 -0.95
N LEU A 115 -16.69 7.50 0.14
CA LEU A 115 -17.04 7.94 1.49
C LEU A 115 -16.48 9.34 1.79
N TRP A 116 -15.17 9.53 1.61
CA TRP A 116 -14.51 10.79 1.93
C TRP A 116 -14.86 11.93 0.96
N MET A 117 -15.29 11.62 -0.27
CA MET A 117 -15.82 12.62 -1.21
C MET A 117 -17.05 13.34 -0.65
N HIS A 118 -17.92 12.64 0.08
CA HIS A 118 -19.13 13.25 0.67
C HIS A 118 -18.79 14.21 1.81
N LEU A 119 -17.65 14.02 2.48
CA LEU A 119 -17.15 14.85 3.57
C LEU A 119 -16.25 15.97 3.03
N ARG A 120 -16.79 16.78 2.11
CA ARG A 120 -16.10 17.71 1.16
C ARG A 120 -15.10 18.72 1.73
N GLU A 121 -14.95 18.83 3.05
CA GLU A 121 -14.07 19.81 3.69
C GLU A 121 -12.72 19.20 4.12
N GLY A 122 -11.66 19.98 3.98
CA GLY A 122 -10.33 19.62 4.43
C GLY A 122 -9.79 18.33 3.78
N TYR A 123 -9.40 17.37 4.62
CA TYR A 123 -8.81 16.10 4.18
C TYR A 123 -9.74 15.24 3.32
N GLY A 124 -11.06 15.39 3.38
CA GLY A 124 -11.99 14.52 2.64
C GLY A 124 -11.74 14.56 1.12
N ARG A 125 -11.61 15.77 0.56
CA ARG A 125 -11.25 15.97 -0.85
C ARG A 125 -9.88 15.39 -1.18
N LEU A 126 -8.90 15.59 -0.30
CA LEU A 126 -7.54 15.06 -0.50
C LEU A 126 -7.51 13.53 -0.52
N ILE A 127 -8.19 12.89 0.43
CA ILE A 127 -8.28 11.43 0.51
C ILE A 127 -8.98 10.88 -0.74
N HIS A 128 -10.08 11.50 -1.17
CA HIS A 128 -10.78 11.09 -2.39
C HIS A 128 -9.86 11.09 -3.62
N LEU A 129 -9.16 12.21 -3.86
CA LEU A 129 -8.21 12.32 -4.97
C LEU A 129 -7.06 11.32 -4.85
N TYR A 130 -6.57 11.06 -3.63
CA TYR A 130 -5.52 10.08 -3.41
C TYR A 130 -6.00 8.64 -3.68
N CYS A 131 -7.24 8.29 -3.31
CA CYS A 131 -7.83 7.00 -3.65
C CYS A 131 -7.93 6.82 -5.18
N ILE A 132 -8.30 7.87 -5.93
CA ILE A 132 -8.29 7.85 -7.40
C ILE A 132 -6.88 7.55 -7.91
N LEU A 133 -5.86 8.28 -7.44
CA LEU A 133 -4.48 8.07 -7.81
C LEU A 133 -3.99 6.63 -7.55
N LEU A 134 -4.33 6.06 -6.39
CA LEU A 134 -3.98 4.68 -6.04
C LEU A 134 -4.64 3.67 -6.99
N MET A 135 -5.92 3.85 -7.31
CA MET A 135 -6.63 3.00 -8.26
C MET A 135 -6.06 3.12 -9.67
N SER A 136 -5.74 4.35 -10.11
CA SER A 136 -5.10 4.64 -11.39
C SER A 136 -3.77 3.89 -11.50
N LYS A 137 -2.92 3.98 -10.47
CA LYS A 137 -1.67 3.22 -10.38
C LYS A 137 -1.90 1.71 -10.49
N LEU A 138 -2.82 1.15 -9.71
CA LEU A 138 -3.07 -0.31 -9.72
C LEU A 138 -3.62 -0.78 -11.08
N LYS A 139 -4.54 -0.02 -11.70
CA LYS A 139 -5.07 -0.33 -13.03
C LYS A 139 -4.00 -0.24 -14.11
N PHE A 140 -3.11 0.75 -14.04
CA PHE A 140 -1.95 0.84 -14.93
C PHE A 140 -1.09 -0.41 -14.85
N HIS A 141 -0.72 -0.85 -13.64
CA HIS A 141 0.12 -2.05 -13.47
C HIS A 141 -0.60 -3.35 -13.81
N ALA A 142 -1.92 -3.41 -13.71
CA ALA A 142 -2.70 -4.57 -14.18
C ALA A 142 -2.64 -4.73 -15.70
N ARG A 143 -2.63 -3.61 -16.45
CA ARG A 143 -2.47 -3.62 -17.92
C ARG A 143 -1.01 -3.77 -18.34
N ASN A 144 -0.09 -3.24 -17.54
CA ASN A 144 1.33 -3.14 -17.85
C ASN A 144 2.19 -3.85 -16.77
N PRO A 145 2.08 -5.18 -16.59
CA PRO A 145 2.73 -5.90 -15.49
C PRO A 145 4.26 -5.91 -15.55
N ARG A 146 4.85 -5.61 -16.71
CA ARG A 146 6.31 -5.48 -16.88
C ARG A 146 6.87 -4.15 -16.35
N PHE A 147 6.02 -3.16 -16.05
CA PHE A 147 6.46 -1.89 -15.50
C PHE A 147 6.74 -2.01 -14.00
N PRO A 148 7.91 -1.55 -13.52
CA PRO A 148 8.22 -1.52 -12.09
C PRO A 148 7.39 -0.46 -11.37
N GLY A 149 7.15 -0.66 -10.08
CA GLY A 149 6.33 0.24 -9.25
C GLY A 149 6.84 1.69 -9.18
N ASN A 150 8.14 1.92 -9.37
CA ASN A 150 8.74 3.26 -9.42
C ASN A 150 8.73 3.90 -10.82
N LEU A 151 8.25 3.18 -11.83
CA LEU A 151 8.18 3.57 -13.24
C LEU A 151 9.55 3.94 -13.85
N GLN A 152 10.65 3.48 -13.26
CA GLN A 152 11.99 3.67 -13.83
C GLN A 152 12.32 2.50 -14.73
N LEU A 153 12.48 2.79 -16.02
CA LEU A 153 12.89 1.83 -17.06
C LEU A 153 14.03 2.43 -17.87
N THR A 154 14.91 1.59 -18.39
CA THR A 154 15.81 2.01 -19.48
C THR A 154 15.06 2.08 -20.81
N THR A 155 15.65 2.76 -21.80
CA THR A 155 15.08 2.81 -23.15
C THR A 155 14.93 1.39 -23.73
N GLU A 156 15.92 0.52 -23.51
CA GLU A 156 15.91 -0.85 -24.00
C GLU A 156 14.79 -1.69 -23.35
N GLU A 157 14.54 -1.50 -22.06
CA GLU A 157 13.43 -2.17 -21.37
C GLU A 157 12.08 -1.67 -21.89
N LEU A 158 11.95 -0.37 -22.15
CA LEU A 158 10.75 0.22 -22.73
C LEU A 158 10.47 -0.29 -24.14
N ASP A 159 11.48 -0.30 -25.02
CA ASP A 159 11.38 -0.88 -26.37
C ASP A 159 10.99 -2.36 -26.32
N SER A 160 11.54 -3.10 -25.34
CA SER A 160 11.18 -4.51 -25.12
C SER A 160 9.75 -4.71 -24.63
N ILE A 161 9.19 -3.80 -23.84
CA ILE A 161 7.81 -3.87 -23.35
C ILE A 161 6.82 -3.50 -24.45
N THR A 162 7.18 -2.52 -25.28
CA THR A 162 6.32 -1.98 -26.34
C THR A 162 6.42 -2.75 -27.65
N GLU A 163 7.39 -3.65 -27.78
CA GLU A 163 7.68 -4.43 -28.99
C GLU A 163 7.89 -3.54 -30.24
N ASN A 164 8.32 -2.28 -30.03
CA ASN A 164 8.40 -1.24 -31.05
C ASN A 164 7.07 -0.95 -31.77
N ASP A 165 5.92 -1.28 -31.16
CA ASP A 165 4.60 -0.96 -31.70
C ASP A 165 4.16 0.45 -31.29
N VAL A 166 4.00 1.33 -32.28
CA VAL A 166 3.53 2.71 -32.09
C VAL A 166 2.16 2.78 -31.41
N ASN A 167 1.28 1.80 -31.61
CA ASN A 167 -0.02 1.78 -30.96
C ASN A 167 0.11 1.54 -29.46
N ILE A 168 1.03 0.66 -29.04
CA ILE A 168 1.32 0.39 -27.62
C ILE A 168 1.94 1.64 -26.99
N TYR A 169 2.87 2.29 -27.69
CA TYR A 169 3.43 3.58 -27.26
C TYR A 169 2.35 4.65 -27.05
N PHE A 170 1.44 4.80 -28.01
CA PHE A 170 0.36 5.77 -27.90
C PHE A 170 -0.55 5.48 -26.72
N GLN A 171 -1.00 4.23 -26.56
CA GLN A 171 -1.84 3.82 -25.44
C GLN A 171 -1.14 4.07 -24.09
N LEU A 172 0.15 3.74 -24.00
CA LEU A 172 0.97 3.98 -22.81
C LEU A 172 1.05 5.48 -22.48
N CYS A 173 1.26 6.34 -23.49
CA CYS A 173 1.27 7.79 -23.30
C CYS A 173 -0.06 8.29 -22.73
N VAL A 174 -1.20 7.84 -23.26
CA VAL A 174 -2.53 8.22 -22.75
C VAL A 174 -2.67 7.83 -21.27
N GLU A 175 -2.31 6.59 -20.92
CA GLU A 175 -2.41 6.12 -19.54
C GLU A 175 -1.47 6.85 -18.58
N LEU A 176 -0.25 7.19 -19.03
CA LEU A 176 0.70 7.96 -18.24
C LEU A 176 0.24 9.41 -18.05
N PHE A 177 -0.43 10.01 -19.05
CA PHE A 177 -1.02 11.34 -18.92
C PHE A 177 -2.20 11.34 -17.94
N ASP A 178 -3.10 10.36 -18.01
CA ASP A 178 -4.18 10.19 -17.02
C ASP A 178 -3.61 10.07 -15.60
N TYR A 179 -2.56 9.25 -15.43
CA TYR A 179 -1.90 9.08 -14.14
C TYR A 179 -1.21 10.37 -13.65
N MET A 180 -0.59 11.14 -14.55
CA MET A 180 0.02 12.43 -14.23
C MET A 180 -1.03 13.47 -13.82
N ASP A 181 -2.19 13.51 -14.48
CA ASP A 181 -3.29 14.40 -14.13
C ASP A 181 -3.81 14.12 -12.71
N ASP A 182 -3.92 12.85 -12.31
CA ASP A 182 -4.28 12.48 -10.94
C ASP A 182 -3.27 13.02 -9.91
N ILE A 183 -1.96 12.93 -10.21
CA ILE A 183 -0.89 13.47 -9.35
C ILE A 183 -1.01 14.99 -9.22
N LEU A 184 -1.19 15.69 -10.35
CA LEU A 184 -1.31 17.14 -10.40
C LEU A 184 -2.56 17.63 -9.65
N ASN A 185 -3.69 16.94 -9.83
CA ASN A 185 -4.94 17.24 -9.12
C ASN A 185 -4.78 17.10 -7.59
N LEU A 186 -4.13 16.03 -7.13
CA LEU A 186 -3.85 15.83 -5.71
C LEU A 186 -2.92 16.92 -5.16
N GLN A 187 -1.85 17.25 -5.90
CA GLN A 187 -0.89 18.28 -5.48
C GLN A 187 -1.53 19.67 -5.42
N ALA A 188 -2.36 20.03 -6.40
CA ALA A 188 -3.08 21.30 -6.43
C ALA A 188 -4.05 21.43 -5.25
N ALA A 189 -4.80 20.38 -4.93
CA ALA A 189 -5.69 20.35 -3.78
C ALA A 189 -4.92 20.44 -2.45
N GLY A 190 -3.74 19.79 -2.35
CA GLY A 190 -2.89 19.85 -1.16
C GLY A 190 -2.35 21.25 -0.88
N LYS A 191 -1.90 21.96 -1.93
CA LYS A 191 -1.43 23.35 -1.79
C LYS A 191 -2.49 24.28 -1.22
N LEU A 192 -3.76 24.13 -1.60
CA LEU A 192 -4.86 24.95 -1.08
C LEU A 192 -5.12 24.75 0.42
N LEU A 193 -4.70 23.62 1.00
CA LEU A 193 -4.91 23.31 2.42
C LEU A 193 -3.82 23.89 3.34
N PHE A 194 -2.66 24.26 2.79
CA PHE A 194 -1.52 24.82 3.54
C PHE A 194 -1.31 26.32 3.29
N ILE A 195 -2.22 26.97 2.56
CA ILE A 195 -2.21 28.43 2.26
C ILE A 195 -3.23 29.18 3.14
N HIS A 196 -4.00 28.47 3.97
CA HIS A 196 -4.83 29.03 5.04
C HIS A 196 -4.38 28.47 6.40
#